data_AF-A0A7X7GKU6-F1
#
_entry.id   AF-A0A7X7GKU6-F1
#
_cell.length_a   1.000
_cell.length_b   1.000
_cell.length_c   1.000
_cell.angle_alpha   90.00
_cell.angle_beta   90.00
_cell.angle_gamma   90.00
#
_symmetry.space_group_name_H-M   'P 1'
#
loop_
_entity.id
_entity.type
_entity.pdbx_description
1 polymer ?
#
loop_
_entity_poly.entity_id
_entity_poly.type
_entity_poly.pdbx_seq_one_letter_code
_entity_poly.pdbx_strand_id
1 'polypeptide(L)'
;MPSGTESGGPGKKSGAKSAKALKAAKKKSGGDKPRGAKPPRQIPWLTIGAVVAVVALITVLAVNLYPKYQATEAAAEYQPSAETPDPSDKIDGVEKIDYPAGIHVQPTQRVAYDKTPPFGGPHDGTWATCTGTVYEQAIRTENAVHSLEHGAVWIAYNPDTVSGDALETLEDKVDGETYMMLSPYPGLDTPVALQSWGHQLKVDSVDDERIDQFITALRLNQNTYPEVGASCSSIPGSGFDPENPPAFDPAAPGPDAVPMDGGNIAPDPSEIGGAPAGGAVPPAGQLPPEVPQAPAGQ
;
A
#
# COMPACT_ATOMS: atom_id res chain seq x y z
N MET A 1 1.89 80.28 40.01
CA MET A 1 3.11 80.26 39.18
C MET A 1 3.23 78.87 38.58
N PRO A 2 3.29 78.69 37.25
CA PRO A 2 2.77 79.51 36.16
C PRO A 2 1.78 78.70 35.28
N SER A 3 0.70 79.30 34.77
CA SER A 3 0.54 79.82 33.38
C SER A 3 -0.16 78.81 32.46
N GLY A 4 -1.13 79.15 31.62
CA GLY A 4 -1.73 80.43 31.21
C GLY A 4 -2.94 80.13 30.30
N THR A 5 -4.03 80.89 30.42
CA THR A 5 -4.50 81.97 29.50
C THR A 5 -5.00 81.47 28.13
N GLU A 6 -6.32 81.51 27.87
CA GLU A 6 -7.09 82.62 27.22
C GLU A 6 -6.74 82.74 25.72
N SER A 7 -7.63 82.83 24.73
CA SER A 7 -8.85 83.64 24.47
C SER A 7 -9.30 83.24 23.03
N GLY A 8 -10.44 83.54 22.42
CA GLY A 8 -11.58 84.44 22.63
C GLY A 8 -12.58 84.22 21.46
N GLY A 9 -13.85 84.68 21.61
CA GLY A 9 -14.93 84.57 20.60
C GLY A 9 -14.80 85.57 19.43
N PRO A 10 -15.88 86.07 18.78
CA PRO A 10 -17.33 85.75 18.84
C PRO A 10 -17.98 85.55 17.43
N GLY A 11 -19.27 85.21 17.32
CA GLY A 11 -19.97 85.36 16.02
C GLY A 11 -21.34 84.69 15.88
N LYS A 12 -22.35 85.50 15.55
CA LYS A 12 -23.80 85.22 15.49
C LYS A 12 -24.29 84.73 14.10
N LYS A 13 -25.45 84.01 14.13
CA LYS A 13 -26.52 83.86 13.08
C LYS A 13 -26.17 82.97 11.87
N SER A 14 -27.05 82.19 11.22
CA SER A 14 -28.52 82.21 11.10
C SER A 14 -29.04 80.91 10.42
N GLY A 15 -30.27 80.50 10.75
CA GLY A 15 -31.19 79.76 9.86
C GLY A 15 -31.26 78.23 10.09
N ALA A 16 -32.41 77.58 10.21
CA ALA A 16 -33.79 78.01 10.23
C ALA A 16 -34.67 76.87 10.80
N LYS A 17 -35.54 77.26 11.74
CA LYS A 17 -36.91 76.77 12.01
C LYS A 17 -37.14 75.31 12.45
N SER A 18 -37.26 75.20 13.77
CA SER A 18 -38.12 74.27 14.50
C SER A 18 -39.58 74.34 14.03
N ALA A 19 -40.21 73.19 13.81
CA ALA A 19 -41.66 73.07 13.66
C ALA A 19 -42.23 72.30 14.86
N LYS A 20 -42.82 73.03 15.81
CA LYS A 20 -43.63 72.46 16.89
C LYS A 20 -45.10 72.76 16.57
N ALA A 21 -45.83 71.67 16.35
CA ALA A 21 -47.24 71.42 16.66
C ALA A 21 -48.26 72.55 16.52
N LEU A 22 -49.33 72.30 15.75
CA LEU A 22 -50.69 72.62 16.18
C LEU A 22 -51.69 71.61 15.58
N LYS A 23 -52.59 71.15 16.45
CA LYS A 23 -53.65 70.15 16.27
C LYS A 23 -54.84 70.69 15.46
N ALA A 24 -55.56 69.78 14.80
CA ALA A 24 -57.04 69.61 14.76
C ALA A 24 -57.47 69.16 13.35
N ALA A 25 -58.46 68.31 13.09
CA ALA A 25 -59.30 67.33 13.80
C ALA A 25 -60.33 66.88 12.73
N LYS A 26 -60.92 65.68 12.93
CA LYS A 26 -62.16 65.15 12.27
C LYS A 26 -62.03 64.67 10.81
N LYS A 27 -62.60 63.53 10.37
CA LYS A 27 -63.54 62.55 10.95
C LYS A 27 -63.71 61.36 9.97
N LYS A 28 -63.78 60.11 10.51
CA LYS A 28 -64.44 58.88 9.97
C LYS A 28 -63.92 58.35 8.61
N SER A 29 -63.80 57.06 8.30
CA SER A 29 -64.48 55.84 8.77
C SER A 29 -63.71 54.61 8.27
N GLY A 30 -63.79 53.50 9.02
CA GLY A 30 -63.91 52.13 8.49
C GLY A 30 -62.77 51.58 7.63
N GLY A 31 -62.02 50.63 8.21
CA GLY A 31 -61.18 49.73 7.43
C GLY A 31 -60.16 49.01 8.31
N ASP A 32 -60.59 48.00 9.06
CA ASP A 32 -59.71 46.94 9.51
C ASP A 32 -59.03 46.33 8.28
N LYS A 33 -57.77 46.68 8.03
CA LYS A 33 -56.96 45.95 7.05
C LYS A 33 -56.66 44.59 7.67
N PRO A 34 -57.06 43.46 7.05
CA PRO A 34 -56.68 42.16 7.56
C PRO A 34 -55.15 42.11 7.54
N ARG A 35 -54.54 41.73 8.67
CA ARG A 35 -53.15 41.28 8.68
C ARG A 35 -53.09 40.10 7.71
N GLY A 36 -52.60 40.34 6.49
CA GLY A 36 -52.42 39.30 5.50
C GLY A 36 -51.69 38.14 6.15
N ALA A 37 -52.30 36.95 6.11
CA ALA A 37 -51.68 35.74 6.60
C ALA A 37 -50.32 35.60 5.90
N LYS A 38 -49.25 35.43 6.67
CA LYS A 38 -47.93 35.13 6.10
C LYS A 38 -48.09 33.88 5.22
N PRO A 39 -47.56 33.85 3.99
CA PRO A 39 -47.67 32.67 3.14
C PRO A 39 -47.12 31.45 3.89
N PRO A 40 -47.69 30.25 3.70
CA PRO A 40 -47.18 29.05 4.34
C PRO A 40 -45.71 28.87 3.94
N ARG A 41 -44.82 28.65 4.93
CA ARG A 41 -43.41 28.35 4.65
C ARG A 41 -43.36 27.11 3.75
N GLN A 42 -43.00 27.29 2.49
CA GLN A 42 -42.70 26.18 1.60
C GLN A 42 -41.38 25.56 2.08
N ILE A 43 -41.46 24.35 2.62
CA ILE A 43 -40.27 23.58 2.98
C ILE A 43 -39.56 23.21 1.66
N PRO A 44 -38.28 23.58 1.48
CA PRO A 44 -37.57 23.31 0.25
C PRO A 44 -37.12 21.85 0.23
N TRP A 45 -38.06 20.93 0.00
CA TRP A 45 -37.82 19.49 0.04
C TRP A 45 -36.68 19.03 -0.89
N LEU A 46 -36.49 19.69 -2.03
CA LEU A 46 -35.37 19.41 -2.93
C LEU A 46 -34.02 19.73 -2.31
N THR A 47 -33.88 20.85 -1.60
CA THR A 47 -32.61 21.19 -0.94
C THR A 47 -32.36 20.29 0.26
N ILE A 48 -33.40 19.91 0.99
CA ILE A 48 -33.30 18.94 2.10
C ILE A 48 -32.85 17.58 1.54
N GLY A 49 -33.49 17.10 0.46
CA GLY A 49 -33.11 15.87 -0.21
C GLY A 49 -31.67 15.89 -0.70
N ALA A 50 -31.23 16.99 -1.31
CA ALA A 50 -29.84 17.15 -1.75
C ALA A 50 -28.84 17.14 -0.58
N VAL A 51 -29.15 17.83 0.52
CA VAL A 51 -28.29 17.82 1.72
C VAL A 51 -28.22 16.42 2.33
N VAL A 52 -29.35 15.71 2.43
CA VAL A 52 -29.38 14.33 2.93
C VAL A 52 -28.54 13.41 2.03
N ALA A 53 -28.65 13.54 0.71
CA ALA A 53 -27.85 12.74 -0.22
C ALA A 53 -26.34 13.02 -0.09
N VAL A 54 -25.93 14.28 0.04
CA VAL A 54 -24.53 14.65 0.24
C VAL A 54 -24.01 14.11 1.57
N VAL A 55 -24.77 14.24 2.66
CA VAL A 55 -24.38 13.70 3.96
C VAL A 55 -24.25 12.18 3.89
N ALA A 56 -25.20 11.48 3.26
CA ALA A 56 -25.12 10.04 3.08
C ALA A 56 -23.86 9.63 2.30
N LEU A 57 -23.52 10.34 1.21
CA LEU A 57 -22.30 10.09 0.46
C LEU A 57 -21.04 10.30 1.30
N ILE A 58 -20.96 11.40 2.05
CA ILE A 58 -19.82 11.68 2.94
C ILE A 58 -19.70 10.59 4.01
N THR A 59 -20.81 10.14 4.58
CA THR A 59 -20.81 9.05 5.56
C THR A 59 -20.29 7.75 4.94
N VAL A 60 -20.73 7.39 3.73
CA VAL A 60 -20.24 6.19 3.03
C VAL A 60 -18.74 6.29 2.75
N LEU A 61 -18.27 7.44 2.25
CA LEU A 61 -16.84 7.67 2.01
C LEU A 61 -16.03 7.61 3.30
N ALA A 62 -16.52 8.20 4.39
CA ALA A 62 -15.84 8.15 5.68
C ALA A 62 -15.75 6.71 6.21
N VAL A 63 -16.84 5.94 6.14
CA VAL A 63 -16.85 4.54 6.59
C VAL A 63 -15.90 3.67 5.76
N ASN A 64 -15.76 3.95 4.45
CA ASN A 64 -14.91 3.14 3.57
C ASN A 64 -13.43 3.57 3.61
N LEU A 65 -13.13 4.87 3.62
CA LEU A 65 -11.76 5.39 3.49
C LEU A 65 -11.04 5.60 4.82
N TYR A 66 -11.76 5.89 5.90
CA TYR A 66 -11.14 6.18 7.19
C TYR A 66 -10.35 4.98 7.77
N PRO A 67 -10.84 3.72 7.70
CA PRO A 67 -10.06 2.56 8.13
C PRO A 67 -8.77 2.42 7.31
N LYS A 68 -8.83 2.58 5.98
CA LYS A 68 -7.65 2.50 5.10
C LYS A 68 -6.61 3.59 5.43
N TYR A 69 -7.08 4.80 5.72
CA TYR A 69 -6.20 5.90 6.12
C TYR A 69 -5.49 5.61 7.45
N GLN A 70 -6.24 5.15 8.46
CA GLN A 70 -5.69 4.80 9.77
C GLN A 70 -4.66 3.66 9.66
N ALA A 71 -4.94 2.62 8.87
CA ALA A 71 -4.02 1.52 8.61
C ALA A 71 -2.73 1.99 7.92
N THR A 72 -2.85 2.89 6.93
CA THR A 72 -1.69 3.46 6.24
C THR A 72 -0.80 4.28 7.17
N GLU A 73 -1.39 5.13 8.02
CA GLU A 73 -0.64 5.94 8.98
C GLU A 73 0.02 5.07 10.06
N ALA A 74 -0.66 4.01 10.53
CA ALA A 74 -0.09 3.06 11.47
C ALA A 74 1.06 2.25 10.85
N ALA A 75 0.93 1.84 9.58
CA ALA A 75 1.98 1.09 8.89
C ALA A 75 3.18 1.98 8.48
N ALA A 76 3.01 3.32 8.41
CA ALA A 76 4.07 4.23 7.98
C ALA A 76 5.34 4.16 8.83
N GLU A 77 5.23 3.80 10.12
CA GLU A 77 6.41 3.62 10.99
C GLU A 77 7.28 2.39 10.62
N TYR A 78 6.71 1.48 9.83
CA TYR A 78 7.36 0.27 9.32
C TYR A 78 7.99 0.48 7.94
N GLN A 79 8.04 1.71 7.42
CA GLN A 79 8.77 1.99 6.18
C GLN A 79 10.29 1.89 6.43
N PRO A 80 11.03 1.13 5.59
CA PRO A 80 12.48 1.06 5.71
C PRO A 80 13.14 2.43 5.59
N SER A 81 14.08 2.72 6.48
CA SER A 81 14.86 3.97 6.48
C SER A 81 16.34 3.68 6.71
N ALA A 82 17.19 4.70 6.53
CA ALA A 82 18.61 4.56 6.86
C ALA A 82 18.86 4.28 8.35
N GLU A 83 17.98 4.74 9.25
CA GLU A 83 18.09 4.45 10.69
C GLU A 83 17.47 3.10 11.08
N THR A 84 16.44 2.65 10.35
CA THR A 84 15.78 1.35 10.56
C THR A 84 15.70 0.61 9.22
N PRO A 85 16.79 -0.04 8.76
CA PRO A 85 16.83 -0.69 7.45
C PRO A 85 15.90 -1.89 7.36
N ASP A 86 15.63 -2.56 8.49
CA ASP A 86 14.66 -3.64 8.59
C ASP A 86 13.67 -3.37 9.73
N PRO A 87 12.53 -2.72 9.43
CA PRO A 87 11.51 -2.43 10.43
C PRO A 87 10.72 -3.65 10.91
N SER A 88 10.88 -4.82 10.26
CA SER A 88 10.15 -6.03 10.64
C SER A 88 10.53 -6.53 12.03
N ASP A 89 11.72 -6.17 12.51
CA ASP A 89 12.19 -6.42 13.88
C ASP A 89 11.27 -5.84 14.98
N LYS A 90 10.38 -4.90 14.62
CA LYS A 90 9.40 -4.29 15.53
C LYS A 90 8.02 -4.98 15.51
N ILE A 91 7.77 -5.87 14.56
CA ILE A 91 6.49 -6.55 14.38
C ILE A 91 6.48 -7.81 15.24
N ASP A 92 5.57 -7.88 16.20
CA ASP A 92 5.45 -9.05 17.07
C ASP A 92 5.04 -10.30 16.27
N GLY A 93 5.76 -11.41 16.49
CA GLY A 93 5.52 -12.69 15.83
C GLY A 93 6.21 -12.89 14.49
N VAL A 94 7.01 -11.92 13.99
CA VAL A 94 7.87 -12.16 12.82
C VAL A 94 8.99 -13.11 13.19
N GLU A 95 9.06 -14.24 12.48
CA GLU A 95 10.20 -15.13 12.48
C GLU A 95 11.20 -14.70 11.40
N LYS A 96 12.49 -14.76 11.74
CA LYS A 96 13.61 -14.37 10.86
C LYS A 96 14.67 -15.45 10.80
N ILE A 97 15.05 -15.86 9.59
CA ILE A 97 16.09 -16.85 9.32
C ILE A 97 16.90 -16.41 8.11
N ASP A 98 18.23 -16.48 8.21
CA ASP A 98 19.13 -16.21 7.08
C ASP A 98 19.23 -17.44 6.18
N TYR A 99 18.89 -17.28 4.90
CA TYR A 99 19.07 -18.31 3.87
C TYR A 99 20.09 -17.87 2.83
N PRO A 100 20.95 -18.79 2.34
CA PRO A 100 21.80 -18.53 1.19
C PRO A 100 20.95 -18.33 -0.06
N ALA A 101 21.32 -17.35 -0.88
CA ALA A 101 20.64 -17.04 -2.14
C ALA A 101 21.12 -17.91 -3.31
N GLY A 102 20.33 -17.96 -4.38
CA GLY A 102 20.73 -18.49 -5.70
C GLY A 102 20.95 -20.01 -5.75
N ILE A 103 20.40 -20.77 -4.79
CA ILE A 103 20.45 -22.24 -4.84
C ILE A 103 19.26 -22.75 -5.65
N HIS A 104 19.49 -22.94 -6.95
CA HIS A 104 18.46 -23.35 -7.89
C HIS A 104 18.32 -24.88 -8.04
N VAL A 105 17.09 -25.37 -7.82
CA VAL A 105 16.68 -26.75 -8.08
C VAL A 105 15.98 -26.86 -9.44
N GLN A 106 15.95 -28.08 -9.98
CA GLN A 106 15.23 -28.36 -11.23
C GLN A 106 13.71 -28.43 -11.02
N PRO A 107 12.89 -28.21 -12.06
CA PRO A 107 11.42 -28.30 -11.96
C PRO A 107 10.86 -29.64 -11.50
N THR A 108 11.66 -30.71 -11.60
CA THR A 108 11.30 -32.06 -11.16
C THR A 108 11.74 -32.38 -9.73
N GLN A 109 12.50 -31.48 -9.10
CA GLN A 109 13.01 -31.66 -7.75
C GLN A 109 12.07 -31.00 -6.73
N ARG A 110 12.04 -31.59 -5.54
CA ARG A 110 11.39 -31.06 -4.34
C ARG A 110 12.47 -30.59 -3.37
N VAL A 111 12.12 -29.62 -2.52
CA VAL A 111 12.99 -29.17 -1.43
C VAL A 111 12.43 -29.65 -0.09
N ALA A 112 13.32 -30.14 0.77
CA ALA A 112 13.00 -30.55 2.13
C ALA A 112 12.96 -29.32 3.05
N TYR A 113 11.99 -28.42 2.83
CA TYR A 113 11.84 -27.19 3.62
C TYR A 113 11.69 -27.47 5.12
N ASP A 114 12.35 -26.65 5.93
CA ASP A 114 12.29 -26.67 7.40
C ASP A 114 11.10 -25.87 7.96
N LYS A 115 10.44 -25.08 7.09
CA LYS A 115 9.30 -24.23 7.41
C LYS A 115 8.15 -24.44 6.43
N THR A 116 6.94 -24.14 6.91
CA THR A 116 5.69 -24.36 6.17
C THR A 116 4.72 -23.21 6.45
N PRO A 117 4.38 -22.38 5.43
CA PRO A 117 5.03 -22.29 4.12
C PRO A 117 6.51 -21.86 4.26
N PRO A 118 7.39 -22.21 3.33
CA PRO A 118 8.78 -21.74 3.36
C PRO A 118 8.89 -20.28 2.96
N PHE A 119 9.92 -19.62 3.48
CA PHE A 119 10.19 -18.22 3.25
C PHE A 119 11.66 -17.97 2.85
N GLY A 120 12.30 -18.98 2.25
CA GLY A 120 13.64 -18.90 1.70
C GLY A 120 14.27 -20.28 1.51
N GLY A 121 15.54 -20.30 1.11
CA GLY A 121 16.31 -21.52 0.85
C GLY A 121 16.26 -21.97 -0.62
N PRO A 122 16.66 -23.21 -0.94
CA PRO A 122 16.67 -23.72 -2.30
C PRO A 122 15.30 -23.62 -2.96
N HIS A 123 15.25 -23.30 -4.25
CA HIS A 123 14.00 -23.00 -4.95
C HIS A 123 14.18 -23.17 -6.46
N ASP A 124 13.11 -23.07 -7.25
CA ASP A 124 13.18 -23.32 -8.70
C ASP A 124 13.84 -22.16 -9.42
N GLY A 125 14.59 -22.38 -10.50
CA GLY A 125 15.13 -21.28 -11.32
C GLY A 125 14.07 -20.38 -12.01
N THR A 126 12.79 -20.75 -11.94
CA THR A 126 11.67 -19.97 -12.48
C THR A 126 10.79 -19.44 -11.35
N TRP A 127 10.62 -18.13 -11.25
CA TRP A 127 9.71 -17.51 -10.29
C TRP A 127 8.24 -17.68 -10.65
N ALA A 128 7.40 -17.67 -9.63
CA ALA A 128 5.97 -17.42 -9.77
C ALA A 128 5.71 -15.95 -10.08
N THR A 129 4.72 -15.66 -10.92
CA THR A 129 4.30 -14.28 -11.18
C THR A 129 3.85 -13.59 -9.88
N CYS A 130 4.48 -12.47 -9.56
CA CYS A 130 4.21 -11.70 -8.35
C CYS A 130 3.83 -10.25 -8.70
N THR A 131 3.07 -10.05 -9.77
CA THR A 131 2.64 -8.71 -10.21
C THR A 131 1.30 -8.29 -9.62
N GLY A 132 0.98 -8.75 -8.41
CA GLY A 132 -0.33 -8.61 -7.81
C GLY A 132 -1.27 -9.75 -8.18
N THR A 133 -0.71 -10.95 -8.38
CA THR A 133 -1.46 -12.11 -8.86
C THR A 133 -2.17 -12.81 -7.71
N VAL A 134 -3.48 -12.96 -7.84
CA VAL A 134 -4.30 -13.85 -7.01
C VAL A 134 -4.42 -15.20 -7.71
N TYR A 135 -3.81 -16.22 -7.12
CA TYR A 135 -3.89 -17.60 -7.62
C TYR A 135 -5.09 -18.31 -7.00
N GLU A 136 -6.01 -18.77 -7.86
CA GLU A 136 -7.18 -19.56 -7.43
C GLU A 136 -6.80 -20.94 -6.86
N GLN A 137 -5.62 -21.45 -7.23
CA GLN A 137 -5.12 -22.77 -6.86
C GLN A 137 -3.77 -22.67 -6.16
N ALA A 138 -3.48 -23.67 -5.33
CA ALA A 138 -2.21 -23.76 -4.65
C ALA A 138 -1.09 -23.98 -5.69
N ILE A 139 -0.08 -23.12 -5.65
CA ILE A 139 1.04 -23.15 -6.59
C ILE A 139 2.21 -23.94 -6.01
N ARG A 140 3.07 -24.46 -6.91
CA ARG A 140 4.30 -25.12 -6.51
C ARG A 140 5.16 -24.19 -5.66
N THR A 141 5.55 -24.70 -4.50
CA THR A 141 6.21 -23.94 -3.44
C THR A 141 7.58 -23.40 -3.87
N GLU A 142 8.37 -24.18 -4.59
CA GLU A 142 9.70 -23.76 -5.04
C GLU A 142 9.64 -22.58 -6.03
N ASN A 143 8.56 -22.44 -6.81
CA ASN A 143 8.37 -21.27 -7.67
C ASN A 143 7.97 -20.02 -6.85
N ALA A 144 7.15 -20.22 -5.80
CA ALA A 144 6.77 -19.14 -4.90
C ALA A 144 7.95 -18.61 -4.09
N VAL A 145 8.86 -19.48 -3.65
CA VAL A 145 10.07 -19.09 -2.90
C VAL A 145 11.02 -18.24 -3.75
N HIS A 146 11.22 -18.55 -5.03
CA HIS A 146 12.03 -17.71 -5.92
C HIS A 146 11.50 -16.27 -5.98
N SER A 147 10.17 -16.09 -6.09
CA SER A 147 9.59 -14.74 -6.10
C SER A 147 9.95 -13.92 -4.85
N LEU A 148 10.20 -14.56 -3.72
CA LEU A 148 10.65 -13.89 -2.49
C LEU A 148 12.07 -13.34 -2.63
N GLU A 149 12.96 -14.01 -3.38
CA GLU A 149 14.30 -13.51 -3.67
C GLU A 149 14.29 -12.21 -4.48
N HIS A 150 13.21 -11.92 -5.20
CA HIS A 150 13.01 -10.68 -5.94
C HIS A 150 12.44 -9.54 -5.06
N GLY A 151 12.20 -9.80 -3.78
CA GLY A 151 11.62 -8.85 -2.83
C GLY A 151 10.09 -8.87 -2.79
N ALA A 152 9.46 -9.95 -3.27
CA ALA A 152 8.01 -10.11 -3.16
C ALA A 152 7.57 -10.48 -1.74
N VAL A 153 6.30 -10.20 -1.47
CA VAL A 153 5.56 -10.78 -0.35
C VAL A 153 4.54 -11.77 -0.90
N TRP A 154 4.60 -13.00 -0.40
CA TRP A 154 3.60 -14.03 -0.64
C TRP A 154 2.66 -14.11 0.55
N ILE A 155 1.38 -13.90 0.30
CA ILE A 155 0.32 -14.18 1.26
C ILE A 155 -0.21 -15.59 0.96
N ALA A 156 -0.06 -16.49 1.90
CA ALA A 156 -0.64 -17.83 1.88
C ALA A 156 -1.83 -17.89 2.84
N TYR A 157 -2.95 -18.43 2.40
CA TYR A 157 -4.14 -18.59 3.26
C TYR A 157 -4.56 -20.05 3.39
N ASN A 158 -5.18 -20.40 4.51
CA ASN A 158 -5.78 -21.72 4.69
C ASN A 158 -7.16 -21.75 4.00
N PRO A 159 -7.33 -22.53 2.90
CA PRO A 159 -8.58 -22.57 2.15
C PRO A 159 -9.75 -23.23 2.91
N ASP A 160 -9.49 -23.95 4.00
CA ASP A 160 -10.52 -24.57 4.84
C ASP A 160 -11.16 -23.55 5.82
N THR A 161 -10.46 -22.45 6.10
CA THR A 161 -10.89 -21.45 7.10
C THR A 161 -11.08 -20.04 6.55
N VAL A 162 -10.44 -19.69 5.44
CA VAL A 162 -10.53 -18.36 4.80
C VAL A 162 -11.29 -18.48 3.49
N SER A 163 -12.44 -17.80 3.40
CA SER A 163 -13.31 -17.76 2.22
C SER A 163 -14.25 -16.55 2.28
N GLY A 164 -14.96 -16.25 1.18
CA GLY A 164 -15.90 -15.13 1.10
C GLY A 164 -15.23 -13.79 1.40
N ASP A 165 -15.90 -12.93 2.16
CA ASP A 165 -15.42 -11.59 2.52
C ASP A 165 -14.01 -11.59 3.15
N ALA A 166 -13.63 -12.65 3.87
CA ALA A 166 -12.30 -12.78 4.44
C ALA A 166 -11.22 -13.00 3.37
N LEU A 167 -11.52 -13.78 2.33
CA LEU A 167 -10.63 -13.95 1.19
C LEU A 167 -10.58 -12.66 0.36
N GLU A 168 -11.72 -12.03 0.10
CA GLU A 168 -11.79 -10.75 -0.60
C GLU A 168 -10.93 -9.67 0.08
N THR A 169 -10.88 -9.66 1.42
CA THR A 169 -9.99 -8.78 2.19
C THR A 169 -8.51 -8.99 1.89
N LEU A 170 -8.08 -10.23 1.63
CA LEU A 170 -6.70 -10.53 1.23
C LEU A 170 -6.45 -10.23 -0.24
N GLU A 171 -7.42 -10.52 -1.11
CA GLU A 171 -7.37 -10.23 -2.55
C GLU A 171 -7.21 -8.72 -2.77
N ASP A 172 -7.96 -7.89 -2.06
CA ASP A 172 -7.89 -6.42 -2.10
C ASP A 172 -6.49 -5.86 -1.76
N LYS A 173 -5.67 -6.62 -1.01
CA LYS A 173 -4.28 -6.22 -0.66
C LYS A 173 -3.28 -6.58 -1.75
N VAL A 174 -3.63 -7.51 -2.65
CA VAL A 174 -2.72 -8.09 -3.63
C VAL A 174 -3.07 -7.69 -5.05
N ASP A 175 -4.34 -7.59 -5.41
CA ASP A 175 -4.77 -7.37 -6.79
C ASP A 175 -4.14 -6.10 -7.39
N GLY A 176 -3.35 -6.28 -8.45
CA GLY A 176 -2.63 -5.21 -9.14
C GLY A 176 -1.41 -4.63 -8.41
N GLU A 177 -1.10 -5.08 -7.19
CA GLU A 177 0.06 -4.64 -6.42
C GLU A 177 1.32 -5.42 -6.80
N THR A 178 2.26 -4.79 -7.51
CA THR A 178 3.50 -5.46 -7.93
C THR A 178 4.36 -5.94 -6.76
N TYR A 179 5.08 -7.05 -6.89
CA TYR A 179 5.79 -7.71 -5.77
C TYR A 179 4.86 -8.23 -4.66
N MET A 180 3.61 -8.51 -5.01
CA MET A 180 2.65 -9.22 -4.16
C MET A 180 2.10 -10.44 -4.92
N MET A 181 1.80 -11.49 -4.17
CA MET A 181 0.98 -12.60 -4.66
C MET A 181 0.20 -13.25 -3.52
N LEU A 182 -0.95 -13.84 -3.86
CA LEU A 182 -1.84 -14.54 -2.94
C LEU A 182 -2.11 -15.94 -3.49
N SER A 183 -2.02 -16.97 -2.66
CA SER A 183 -2.47 -18.32 -3.04
C SER A 183 -2.97 -19.13 -1.84
N PRO A 184 -3.88 -20.09 -2.06
CA PRO A 184 -4.23 -21.04 -1.01
C PRO A 184 -3.03 -21.95 -0.71
N TYR A 185 -2.90 -22.32 0.56
CA TYR A 185 -1.92 -23.31 1.03
C TYR A 185 -2.64 -24.41 1.81
N PRO A 186 -3.04 -25.51 1.14
CA PRO A 186 -3.74 -26.61 1.79
C PRO A 186 -2.94 -27.20 2.96
N GLY A 187 -3.59 -27.36 4.12
CA GLY A 187 -2.95 -27.84 5.34
C GLY A 187 -2.18 -26.79 6.14
N LEU A 188 -2.30 -25.50 5.80
CA LEU A 188 -1.78 -24.40 6.60
C LEU A 188 -2.39 -24.42 8.02
N ASP A 189 -1.56 -24.29 9.04
CA ASP A 189 -1.92 -24.41 10.45
C ASP A 189 -2.56 -23.15 11.07
N THR A 190 -2.59 -22.06 10.31
CA THR A 190 -3.12 -20.75 10.68
C THR A 190 -4.01 -20.23 9.53
N PRO A 191 -4.95 -19.30 9.77
CA PRO A 191 -5.72 -18.68 8.70
C PRO A 191 -4.86 -18.01 7.63
N VAL A 192 -3.82 -17.26 8.01
CA VAL A 192 -2.97 -16.51 7.09
C VAL A 192 -1.51 -16.59 7.51
N ALA A 193 -0.62 -16.80 6.54
CA ALA A 193 0.81 -16.68 6.70
C ALA A 193 1.39 -15.77 5.60
N LEU A 194 2.27 -14.85 5.96
CA LEU A 194 3.01 -13.99 5.05
C LEU A 194 4.45 -14.44 4.98
N GLN A 195 5.01 -14.45 3.77
CA GLN A 195 6.40 -14.80 3.51
C GLN A 195 7.07 -13.66 2.74
N SER A 196 8.25 -13.29 3.17
CA SER A 196 9.25 -12.55 2.39
C SER A 196 10.59 -13.26 2.58
N TRP A 197 11.60 -12.97 1.77
CA TRP A 197 12.87 -13.70 1.90
C TRP A 197 13.43 -13.57 3.32
N GLY A 198 13.66 -14.72 3.97
CA GLY A 198 14.13 -14.81 5.34
C GLY A 198 13.14 -14.39 6.43
N HIS A 199 11.90 -14.03 6.09
CA HIS A 199 10.90 -13.53 7.05
C HIS A 199 9.54 -14.22 6.91
N GLN A 200 8.93 -14.57 8.04
CA GLN A 200 7.56 -15.09 8.07
C GLN A 200 6.76 -14.48 9.22
N LEU A 201 5.48 -14.21 8.93
CA LEU A 201 4.49 -13.84 9.93
C LEU A 201 3.28 -14.76 9.79
N LYS A 202 2.78 -15.31 10.89
CA LYS A 202 1.52 -16.08 10.95
C LYS A 202 0.51 -15.32 11.81
N VAL A 203 -0.73 -15.20 11.34
CA VAL A 203 -1.79 -14.44 12.01
C VAL A 203 -3.13 -15.17 11.98
N ASP A 204 -3.91 -14.98 13.04
CA ASP A 204 -5.18 -15.66 13.25
C ASP A 204 -6.38 -14.97 12.58
N SER A 205 -6.17 -13.82 11.92
CA SER A 205 -7.23 -13.03 11.29
C SER A 205 -6.71 -12.28 10.05
N VAL A 206 -7.57 -12.14 9.04
CA VAL A 206 -7.32 -11.32 7.83
C VAL A 206 -7.33 -9.82 8.13
N ASP A 207 -7.87 -9.42 9.29
CA ASP A 207 -7.93 -8.04 9.77
C ASP A 207 -6.76 -7.68 10.70
N ASP A 208 -5.79 -8.58 10.89
CA ASP A 208 -4.63 -8.33 11.75
C ASP A 208 -3.77 -7.20 11.17
N GLU A 209 -3.57 -6.11 11.93
CA GLU A 209 -2.82 -4.94 11.47
C GLU A 209 -1.38 -5.26 11.07
N ARG A 210 -0.81 -6.34 11.64
CA ARG A 210 0.55 -6.79 11.33
C ARG A 210 0.71 -7.23 9.89
N ILE A 211 -0.38 -7.59 9.19
CA ILE A 211 -0.37 -7.85 7.75
C ILE A 211 0.17 -6.63 7.00
N ASP A 212 -0.43 -5.45 7.24
CA ASP A 212 -0.04 -4.22 6.54
C ASP A 212 1.34 -3.71 7.00
N GLN A 213 1.68 -3.92 8.28
CA GLN A 213 3.02 -3.62 8.80
C GLN A 213 4.09 -4.48 8.12
N PHE A 214 3.85 -5.79 7.96
CA PHE A 214 4.78 -6.73 7.33
C PHE A 214 4.98 -6.40 5.84
N ILE A 215 3.89 -6.14 5.12
CA ILE A 215 3.94 -5.73 3.71
C ILE A 215 4.75 -4.44 3.57
N THR A 216 4.51 -3.46 4.43
CA THR A 216 5.22 -2.17 4.40
C THR A 216 6.72 -2.32 4.74
N ALA A 217 7.07 -3.21 5.66
CA ALA A 217 8.44 -3.43 6.10
C ALA A 217 9.30 -4.20 5.09
N LEU A 218 8.70 -5.12 4.32
CA LEU A 218 9.47 -6.15 3.60
C LEU A 218 9.28 -6.15 2.09
N ARG A 219 8.11 -5.72 1.56
CA ARG A 219 7.92 -5.60 0.11
C ARG A 219 8.95 -4.64 -0.48
N LEU A 220 9.79 -5.13 -1.38
CA LEU A 220 10.88 -4.37 -2.01
C LEU A 220 11.85 -3.70 -1.02
N ASN A 221 12.00 -4.22 0.20
CA ASN A 221 13.03 -3.74 1.12
C ASN A 221 14.41 -4.29 0.71
N GLN A 222 15.20 -3.47 0.01
CA GLN A 222 16.50 -3.86 -0.55
C GLN A 222 17.53 -4.34 0.48
N ASN A 223 17.25 -4.21 1.78
CA ASN A 223 18.11 -4.69 2.85
C ASN A 223 17.84 -6.17 3.23
N THR A 224 16.75 -6.77 2.75
CA THR A 224 16.25 -8.06 3.27
C THR A 224 16.13 -9.17 2.22
N TYR A 225 16.37 -8.89 0.94
CA TYR A 225 16.32 -9.87 -0.14
C TYR A 225 17.52 -9.77 -1.09
N PRO A 226 17.94 -10.87 -1.73
CA PRO A 226 19.19 -10.93 -2.48
C PRO A 226 19.17 -10.25 -3.85
N GLU A 227 18.08 -10.37 -4.62
CA GLU A 227 18.05 -9.95 -6.04
C GLU A 227 17.41 -8.58 -6.27
N VAL A 228 18.07 -7.54 -5.77
CA VAL A 228 17.58 -6.16 -5.92
C VAL A 228 17.43 -5.77 -7.39
N GLY A 229 16.18 -5.59 -7.81
CA GLY A 229 15.80 -5.14 -9.15
C GLY A 229 15.34 -6.24 -10.12
N ALA A 230 15.27 -7.49 -9.66
CA ALA A 230 14.72 -8.60 -10.45
C ALA A 230 13.23 -8.42 -10.76
N SER A 231 12.77 -8.99 -11.87
CA SER A 231 11.39 -8.83 -12.35
C SER A 231 10.42 -9.77 -11.63
N CYS A 232 9.24 -9.27 -11.26
CA CYS A 232 8.14 -10.09 -10.78
C CYS A 232 7.22 -10.64 -11.88
N SER A 233 7.40 -10.22 -13.13
CA SER A 233 6.59 -10.68 -14.26
C SER A 233 7.21 -11.93 -14.87
N SER A 234 6.49 -13.06 -14.88
CA SER A 234 6.92 -14.27 -15.59
C SER A 234 6.99 -14.00 -17.10
N ILE A 235 7.98 -14.55 -17.78
CA ILE A 235 8.08 -14.43 -19.23
C ILE A 235 7.27 -15.55 -19.87
N PRO A 236 6.31 -15.28 -20.79
CA PRO A 236 5.56 -16.33 -21.46
C PRO A 236 6.50 -17.38 -22.09
N GLY A 237 6.32 -18.65 -21.70
CA GLY A 237 7.18 -19.75 -22.14
C GLY A 237 8.44 -19.99 -21.30
N SER A 238 8.65 -19.27 -20.19
CA SER A 238 9.79 -19.49 -19.28
C SER A 238 9.63 -20.69 -18.35
N GLY A 239 8.47 -21.35 -18.33
CA GLY A 239 8.19 -22.52 -17.49
C GLY A 239 7.16 -22.28 -16.39
N PHE A 240 6.73 -21.03 -16.17
CA PHE A 240 5.63 -20.69 -15.28
C PHE A 240 4.51 -19.99 -16.06
N ASP A 241 3.30 -20.55 -16.00
CA ASP A 241 2.10 -19.96 -16.58
C ASP A 241 1.16 -19.58 -15.42
N PRO A 242 0.90 -18.29 -15.16
CA PRO A 242 0.07 -17.90 -14.02
C PRO A 242 -1.38 -18.38 -14.14
N GLU A 243 -1.89 -18.64 -15.36
CA GLU A 243 -3.24 -19.16 -15.58
C GLU A 243 -3.32 -20.68 -15.39
N ASN A 244 -2.19 -21.37 -15.48
CA ASN A 244 -2.08 -22.81 -15.28
C ASN A 244 -0.74 -23.13 -14.58
N PRO A 245 -0.59 -22.72 -13.31
CA PRO A 245 0.69 -22.79 -12.62
C PRO A 245 1.08 -24.25 -12.35
N PRO A 246 2.40 -24.53 -12.24
CA PRO A 246 2.85 -25.81 -11.72
C PRO A 246 2.17 -26.12 -10.38
N ALA A 247 1.59 -27.31 -10.28
CA ALA A 247 0.72 -27.67 -9.17
C ALA A 247 1.50 -27.80 -7.85
N PHE A 248 0.88 -27.34 -6.77
CA PHE A 248 1.30 -27.67 -5.41
C PHE A 248 1.25 -29.19 -5.16
N ASP A 249 2.29 -29.72 -4.52
CA ASP A 249 2.34 -31.11 -4.06
C ASP A 249 2.28 -31.15 -2.52
N PRO A 250 1.14 -31.55 -1.93
CA PRO A 250 0.95 -31.59 -0.49
C PRO A 250 1.70 -32.76 0.18
N ALA A 251 2.27 -33.69 -0.58
CA ALA A 251 3.02 -34.80 -0.01
C ALA A 251 4.32 -34.29 0.62
N ALA A 252 4.68 -34.92 1.74
CA ALA A 252 5.98 -34.71 2.36
C ALA A 252 7.10 -34.99 1.33
N PRO A 253 8.16 -34.16 1.29
CA PRO A 253 9.27 -34.35 0.37
C PRO A 253 9.87 -35.77 0.47
N GLY A 254 10.18 -36.36 -0.68
CA GLY A 254 10.78 -37.69 -0.77
C GLY A 254 12.23 -37.74 -0.27
N PRO A 255 12.83 -38.94 -0.14
CA PRO A 255 14.22 -39.10 0.28
C PRO A 255 15.24 -38.50 -0.71
N ASP A 256 14.82 -38.18 -1.92
CA ASP A 256 15.57 -37.51 -2.99
C ASP A 256 15.39 -35.99 -3.01
N ALA A 257 14.61 -35.44 -2.09
CA ALA A 257 14.44 -34.00 -1.95
C ALA A 257 15.77 -33.30 -1.63
N VAL A 258 15.95 -32.13 -2.22
CA VAL A 258 17.12 -31.28 -1.97
C VAL A 258 17.05 -30.78 -0.52
N PRO A 259 18.09 -31.00 0.30
CA PRO A 259 18.13 -30.49 1.68
C PRO A 259 18.20 -28.95 1.71
N MET A 260 17.84 -28.35 2.84
CA MET A 260 17.84 -26.88 2.99
C MET A 260 19.19 -26.20 2.76
N ASP A 261 20.30 -26.92 2.93
CA ASP A 261 21.64 -26.40 2.64
C ASP A 261 22.01 -26.49 1.14
N GLY A 262 21.09 -26.94 0.28
CA GLY A 262 21.31 -27.12 -1.15
C GLY A 262 22.10 -28.38 -1.54
N GLY A 263 22.62 -29.13 -0.56
CA GLY A 263 23.44 -30.30 -0.79
C GLY A 263 24.71 -29.97 -1.59
N ASN A 264 24.79 -30.46 -2.84
CA ASN A 264 25.95 -30.23 -3.72
C ASN A 264 25.68 -29.17 -4.80
N ILE A 265 24.54 -28.47 -4.73
CA ILE A 265 24.20 -27.41 -5.68
C ILE A 265 25.02 -26.17 -5.33
N ALA A 266 25.76 -25.66 -6.31
CA ALA A 266 26.48 -24.41 -6.15
C ALA A 266 25.52 -23.23 -6.34
N PRO A 267 25.55 -22.21 -5.46
CA PRO A 267 24.80 -20.98 -5.67
C PRO A 267 25.15 -20.27 -6.99
N ASP A 268 24.18 -19.65 -7.65
CA ASP A 268 24.40 -18.86 -8.86
C ASP A 268 25.13 -17.55 -8.52
N PRO A 269 26.38 -17.35 -8.99
CA PRO A 269 27.18 -16.18 -8.65
C PRO A 269 26.59 -14.85 -9.12
N SER A 270 25.64 -14.86 -10.07
CA SER A 270 24.99 -13.64 -10.55
C SER A 270 23.93 -13.09 -9.59
N GLU A 271 23.53 -13.90 -8.61
CA GLU A 271 22.42 -13.62 -7.68
C GLU A 271 22.91 -13.44 -6.23
N ILE A 272 24.16 -13.81 -5.94
CA ILE A 272 24.79 -13.70 -4.60
C ILE A 272 25.34 -12.29 -4.32
N GLY A 273 24.83 -11.26 -4.99
CA GLY A 273 25.42 -9.93 -4.92
C GLY A 273 24.50 -8.84 -5.41
N GLY A 274 23.72 -8.28 -4.50
CA GLY A 274 23.24 -6.89 -4.59
C GLY A 274 24.43 -5.93 -4.56
N ALA A 275 25.19 -5.86 -5.65
CA ALA A 275 26.06 -4.72 -5.87
C ALA A 275 25.15 -3.49 -5.90
N PRO A 276 25.41 -2.43 -5.12
CA PRO A 276 24.74 -1.17 -5.38
C PRO A 276 25.01 -0.84 -6.84
N ALA A 277 24.06 -0.19 -7.51
CA ALA A 277 24.28 0.42 -8.81
C ALA A 277 25.33 1.56 -8.69
N GLY A 278 26.58 1.20 -8.37
CA GLY A 278 27.79 1.98 -8.52
C GLY A 278 28.24 1.87 -9.96
N GLY A 279 27.36 2.25 -10.89
CA GLY A 279 27.82 2.76 -12.17
C GLY A 279 28.66 3.98 -11.85
N ALA A 280 29.98 3.81 -11.83
CA ALA A 280 30.91 4.92 -11.76
C ALA A 280 30.51 5.92 -12.84
N VAL A 281 29.95 7.05 -12.42
CA VAL A 281 29.85 8.23 -13.29
C VAL A 281 31.30 8.59 -13.58
N PRO A 282 31.80 8.45 -14.83
CA PRO A 282 33.15 8.91 -15.12
C PRO A 282 33.17 10.42 -14.82
N PRO A 283 34.22 10.93 -14.15
CA PRO A 283 34.30 12.35 -13.87
C PRO A 283 34.19 13.10 -15.20
N ALA A 284 33.28 14.08 -15.24
CA ALA A 284 33.08 14.94 -16.41
C ALA A 284 34.42 15.57 -16.79
N GLY A 285 35.03 15.10 -17.89
CA GLY A 285 36.33 15.61 -18.33
C GLY A 285 37.14 14.76 -19.30
N GLN A 286 36.76 13.53 -19.63
CA GLN A 286 37.47 12.74 -20.65
C GLN A 286 36.60 12.52 -21.88
N LEU A 287 36.93 13.24 -22.95
CA LEU A 287 36.45 12.95 -24.29
C LEU A 287 36.86 11.51 -24.66
N PRO A 288 35.99 10.73 -25.33
CA PRO A 288 36.33 9.38 -25.77
C PRO A 288 37.49 9.42 -26.77
N PRO A 289 38.41 8.43 -26.74
CA PRO A 289 39.42 8.29 -27.77
C PRO A 289 38.79 7.96 -29.12
N GLU A 290 39.35 8.58 -30.15
CA GLU A 290 38.97 8.50 -31.56
C GLU A 290 38.87 7.04 -32.05
N VAL A 291 37.76 6.70 -32.70
CA VAL A 291 37.54 5.39 -33.32
C VAL A 291 38.51 5.21 -34.50
N PRO A 292 39.31 4.13 -34.56
CA PRO A 292 40.16 3.87 -35.72
C PRO A 292 39.31 3.56 -36.95
N GLN A 293 39.49 4.31 -38.03
CA GLN A 293 38.89 4.01 -39.32
C GLN A 293 39.44 2.69 -39.89
N ALA A 294 38.53 1.82 -40.34
CA ALA A 294 38.88 0.60 -41.06
C ALA A 294 39.50 0.93 -42.43
N PRO A 295 40.52 0.17 -42.90
CA PRO A 295 41.16 0.43 -44.18
C PRO A 295 40.25 0.07 -45.36
N ALA A 296 40.18 0.97 -46.34
CA ALA A 296 39.54 0.73 -47.62
C ALA A 296 40.29 -0.36 -48.39
N GLY A 297 39.56 -1.37 -48.85
CA GLY A 297 40.07 -2.41 -49.73
C GLY A 297 40.50 -1.87 -51.09
N GLN A 298 41.56 -2.45 -51.64
CA GLN A 298 41.93 -2.40 -53.06
C GLN A 298 41.30 -3.59 -53.79
#